data_AF-A0A540W464-F1
#
_entry.id   AF-A0A540W464-F1
#
_cell.length_a   1.000
_cell.length_b   1.000
_cell.length_c   1.000
_cell.angle_alpha   90.00
_cell.angle_beta   90.00
_cell.angle_gamma   90.00
#
_symmetry.space_group_name_H-M   'P 1'
#
loop_
_entity.id
_entity.type
_entity.pdbx_description
1 polymer ?
#
loop_
_entity_poly.entity_id
_entity_poly.type
_entity_poly.pdbx_seq_one_letter_code
_entity_poly.pdbx_strand_id
1 'polypeptide(L)'
;MPRTNPLHALRKLAGEHAAADRLRLPVGELRELRSDAAAEPSGPGRRDLLRAAALAGVAVAAAGSGLAAAPRARAADLPAVRKDARIAVVGAGIAGLNAALTLHDAGVKCTVYEANPDRIGGRMYSQTRYWRNGQTSEIGGELIDTDHVTLLALCKRFGLPLVDFLHSGPAGAREVLWFDGRYYPRAQADLDFAPVWRRLQADNSAAGSVSWDSSSAAGRAFDAMTIRDWIGSRVPGGLHSQLGRWLDVGYNVEYGADTDIQSSLSIIQQLGGQDDPAHFNLWGASDERYHVVGGNDQVPHAIADALPAGTMRPGHELLAIRANDDGTQTLTFSVGGTLKTVTADHTVLAVPLGVLQRLDYSRARFDDRMTRLLKAARMGSCTKLNMQFHQRTWLGTGPWPGVAAGDLFSDLDFQQTWDTTKPQPGTSGILLQYGGGSLAHSLSPSGPFDTAQQDPYVAATARRMLGLVDRAYPGTSAQWNGLAQLSAWHRNPYSWGAYSYYPTDYIHRFAGYEAARQGNVHFAGEHTSVDFQGFMNGGAETGERVAEELLAALA
;
A
#
# COMPACT_ATOMS: atom_id res chain seq x y z
N MET A 1 1.96 6.13 38.30
CA MET A 1 2.20 4.97 37.42
C MET A 1 0.86 4.37 37.03
N PRO A 2 0.29 4.66 35.85
CA PRO A 2 -0.90 3.94 35.43
C PRO A 2 -0.45 2.55 34.98
N ARG A 3 -0.94 1.53 35.67
CA ARG A 3 -0.75 0.12 35.31
C ARG A 3 -1.43 -0.09 33.96
N THR A 4 -0.65 -0.45 32.94
CA THR A 4 -1.15 -0.87 31.63
C THR A 4 -2.25 -1.92 31.85
N ASN A 5 -3.43 -1.69 31.27
CA ASN A 5 -4.56 -2.62 31.40
C ASN A 5 -4.11 -4.00 30.86
N PRO A 6 -4.15 -5.08 31.67
CA PRO A 6 -3.68 -6.40 31.24
C PRO A 6 -4.39 -6.90 29.97
N LEU A 7 -5.64 -6.46 29.71
CA LEU A 7 -6.35 -6.76 28.46
C LEU A 7 -5.76 -6.04 27.24
N HIS A 8 -5.18 -4.85 27.42
CA HIS A 8 -4.51 -4.12 26.35
C HIS A 8 -3.18 -4.78 25.99
N ALA A 9 -2.39 -5.18 26.99
CA ALA A 9 -1.17 -5.95 26.78
C ALA A 9 -1.46 -7.29 26.07
N LEU A 10 -2.55 -7.97 26.44
CA LEU A 10 -2.98 -9.22 25.80
C LEU A 10 -3.45 -9.02 24.36
N ARG A 11 -4.17 -7.93 24.04
CA ARG A 11 -4.59 -7.61 22.66
C ARG A 11 -3.40 -7.26 21.78
N LYS A 12 -2.45 -6.47 22.30
CA LYS A 12 -1.20 -6.18 21.60
C LYS A 12 -0.40 -7.45 21.34
N LEU A 13 -0.26 -8.32 22.35
CA LEU A 13 0.40 -9.63 22.20
C LEU A 13 -0.32 -10.54 21.19
N ALA A 14 -1.64 -10.53 21.16
CA ALA A 14 -2.45 -11.30 20.22
C ALA A 14 -2.34 -10.74 18.79
N GLY A 15 -2.34 -9.43 18.62
CA GLY A 15 -2.10 -8.77 17.33
C GLY A 15 -0.68 -9.01 16.81
N GLU A 16 0.32 -9.00 17.69
CA GLU A 16 1.70 -9.34 17.35
C GLU A 16 1.88 -10.82 16.99
N HIS A 17 1.21 -11.74 17.69
CA HIS A 17 1.22 -13.16 17.32
C HIS A 17 0.47 -13.39 16.01
N ALA A 18 -0.69 -12.78 15.81
CA ALA A 18 -1.43 -12.88 14.55
C ALA A 18 -0.64 -12.29 13.38
N ALA A 19 0.09 -11.19 13.60
CA ALA A 19 1.04 -10.66 12.64
C ALA A 19 2.17 -11.67 12.40
N ALA A 20 2.87 -12.13 13.44
CA ALA A 20 3.98 -13.10 13.30
C ALA A 20 3.56 -14.39 12.58
N ASP A 21 2.38 -14.91 12.89
CA ASP A 21 1.80 -16.10 12.26
C ASP A 21 1.50 -15.87 10.78
N ARG A 22 0.88 -14.72 10.42
CA ARG A 22 0.67 -14.32 9.01
C ARG A 22 1.97 -14.10 8.27
N LEU A 23 2.95 -13.52 8.96
CA LEU A 23 4.28 -13.22 8.46
C LEU A 23 5.19 -14.47 8.40
N ARG A 24 4.74 -15.62 8.92
CA ARG A 24 5.53 -16.86 9.07
C ARG A 24 6.91 -16.62 9.71
N LEU A 25 7.00 -15.67 10.64
CA LEU A 25 8.20 -15.32 11.38
C LEU A 25 8.02 -15.70 12.86
N PRO A 26 9.08 -16.09 13.58
CA PRO A 26 9.06 -16.06 15.04
C PRO A 26 8.69 -14.64 15.52
N VAL A 27 7.82 -14.54 16.53
CA VAL A 27 7.41 -13.24 17.10
C VAL A 27 8.61 -12.37 17.53
N GLY A 28 9.70 -13.00 17.98
CA GLY A 28 10.95 -12.31 18.30
C GLY A 28 11.60 -11.64 17.10
N GLU A 29 11.64 -12.33 15.95
CA GLU A 29 12.20 -11.80 14.71
C GLU A 29 11.34 -10.65 14.16
N LEU A 30 10.01 -10.77 14.21
CA LEU A 30 9.11 -9.67 13.88
C LEU A 30 9.33 -8.44 14.77
N ARG A 31 9.58 -8.64 16.07
CA ARG A 31 9.88 -7.55 17.00
C ARG A 31 11.23 -6.91 16.74
N GLU A 32 12.26 -7.69 16.42
CA GLU A 32 13.57 -7.17 16.04
C GLU A 32 13.47 -6.34 14.77
N LEU A 33 12.80 -6.86 13.75
CA LEU A 33 12.52 -6.15 12.50
C LEU A 33 11.79 -4.81 12.71
N ARG A 34 10.74 -4.80 13.55
CA ARG A 34 10.00 -3.57 13.92
C ARG A 34 10.83 -2.63 14.80
N SER A 35 11.67 -3.16 15.68
CA SER A 35 12.55 -2.36 16.52
C SER A 35 13.67 -1.70 15.70
N ASP A 36 14.20 -2.41 14.71
CA ASP A 36 15.20 -1.87 13.77
C ASP A 36 14.59 -0.78 12.89
N ALA A 37 13.33 -0.93 12.48
CA ALA A 37 12.58 0.09 11.76
C ALA A 37 12.26 1.33 12.64
N ALA A 38 11.95 1.12 13.92
CA ALA A 38 11.64 2.19 14.87
C ALA A 38 12.89 2.89 15.45
N ALA A 39 14.09 2.34 15.24
CA ALA A 39 15.33 2.93 15.72
C ALA A 39 15.74 4.11 14.82
N GLU A 40 15.46 5.34 15.29
CA GLU A 40 15.96 6.58 14.68
C GLU A 40 17.49 6.56 14.47
N PRO A 41 18.02 7.14 13.36
CA PRO A 41 19.45 7.23 13.09
C PRO A 41 20.09 8.31 13.96
N SER A 42 20.29 8.03 15.24
CA SER A 42 21.22 8.75 16.12
C SER A 42 21.96 7.73 17.01
N GLY A 43 23.27 7.55 16.77
CA GLY A 43 24.11 6.46 17.33
C GLY A 43 24.31 6.45 18.86
N PRO A 44 25.11 5.53 19.46
CA PRO A 44 26.26 4.80 18.88
C PRO A 44 26.03 3.28 18.68
N GLY A 45 26.89 2.70 17.84
CA GLY A 45 26.71 1.37 17.25
C GLY A 45 26.93 0.15 18.16
N ARG A 46 26.92 -1.02 17.50
CA ARG A 46 27.21 -2.43 17.89
C ARG A 46 28.03 -2.75 19.16
N ARG A 47 28.70 -1.80 19.80
CA ARG A 47 29.49 -1.97 21.03
C ARG A 47 28.70 -1.89 22.34
N ASP A 48 27.47 -1.37 22.35
CA ASP A 48 26.62 -1.39 23.56
C ASP A 48 25.81 -2.69 23.72
N LEU A 49 25.51 -3.37 22.60
CA LEU A 49 24.87 -4.70 22.60
C LEU A 49 25.73 -5.80 23.26
N LEU A 50 27.05 -5.63 23.31
CA LEU A 50 27.96 -6.59 23.97
C LEU A 50 28.09 -6.35 25.48
N ARG A 51 27.57 -5.24 26.02
CA ARG A 51 27.55 -4.99 27.48
C ARG A 51 26.29 -5.51 28.17
N ALA A 52 25.20 -5.70 27.42
CA ALA A 52 23.95 -6.26 27.94
C ALA A 52 23.96 -7.81 28.07
N ALA A 53 24.88 -8.50 27.38
CA ALA A 53 25.01 -9.96 27.42
C ALA A 53 25.71 -10.51 28.69
N ALA A 54 26.15 -9.65 29.62
CA ALA A 54 26.91 -10.06 30.80
C ALA A 54 26.10 -10.17 32.11
N LEU A 55 24.77 -9.97 32.09
CA LEU A 55 23.96 -9.91 33.33
C LEU A 55 22.76 -10.88 33.41
N ALA A 56 22.68 -11.89 32.56
CA ALA A 56 21.69 -12.96 32.69
C ALA A 56 22.36 -14.33 32.82
N GLY A 57 23.19 -14.46 33.87
CA GLY A 57 23.71 -15.74 34.33
C GLY A 57 22.95 -16.21 35.58
N VAL A 58 22.46 -17.46 35.49
CA VAL A 58 22.22 -18.45 36.58
C VAL A 58 20.77 -18.63 37.11
N ALA A 59 20.29 -19.87 36.86
CA ALA A 59 19.34 -20.74 37.58
C ALA A 59 17.84 -20.38 37.57
N VAL A 60 16.92 -21.30 37.23
CA VAL A 60 16.71 -22.62 37.87
C VAL A 60 16.40 -23.75 36.87
N ALA A 61 16.90 -24.94 37.22
CA ALA A 61 16.85 -26.20 36.50
C ALA A 61 15.60 -27.06 36.80
N ALA A 62 15.35 -27.98 35.85
CA ALA A 62 14.86 -29.35 36.02
C ALA A 62 13.40 -29.64 36.42
N ALA A 63 12.59 -29.98 35.41
CA ALA A 63 11.79 -31.21 35.34
C ALA A 63 11.79 -31.62 33.86
N GLY A 64 12.30 -32.76 33.41
CA GLY A 64 12.02 -34.10 33.89
C GLY A 64 11.28 -34.84 32.77
N SER A 65 12.04 -35.32 31.79
CA SER A 65 11.75 -36.41 30.83
C SER A 65 10.32 -36.99 30.77
N GLY A 66 9.65 -36.83 29.62
CA GLY A 66 8.44 -37.60 29.32
C GLY A 66 7.56 -37.06 28.19
N LEU A 67 8.10 -36.73 27.01
CA LEU A 67 7.28 -36.56 25.81
C LEU A 67 7.34 -37.84 24.99
N ALA A 68 6.33 -38.69 25.19
CA ALA A 68 5.99 -39.73 24.25
C ALA A 68 5.81 -39.08 22.87
N ALA A 69 6.51 -39.59 21.87
CA ALA A 69 6.32 -39.18 20.48
C ALA A 69 4.84 -39.39 20.11
N ALA A 70 4.11 -38.30 19.94
CA ALA A 70 2.80 -38.35 19.29
C ALA A 70 2.99 -38.97 17.91
N PRO A 71 2.13 -39.90 17.47
CA PRO A 71 2.26 -40.47 16.15
C PRO A 71 2.14 -39.34 15.14
N ARG A 72 3.12 -39.21 14.24
CA ARG A 72 2.94 -38.44 13.02
C ARG A 72 1.66 -38.95 12.37
N ALA A 73 0.61 -38.14 12.41
CA ALA A 73 -0.55 -38.36 11.58
C ALA A 73 0.00 -38.53 10.16
N ARG A 74 -0.24 -39.70 9.57
CA ARG A 74 -0.08 -39.89 8.12
C ARG A 74 -0.76 -38.67 7.49
N ALA A 75 -0.06 -38.00 6.57
CA ALA A 75 -0.70 -37.08 5.65
C ALA A 75 -1.94 -37.81 5.13
N ALA A 76 -3.12 -37.38 5.57
CA ALA A 76 -4.34 -37.84 4.96
C ALA A 76 -4.19 -37.45 3.49
N ASP A 77 -4.38 -38.40 2.59
CA ASP A 77 -4.41 -38.13 1.16
C ASP A 77 -5.38 -36.96 0.97
N LEU A 78 -4.83 -35.78 0.66
CA LEU A 78 -5.64 -34.62 0.31
C LEU A 78 -6.54 -35.06 -0.86
N PRO A 79 -7.83 -34.68 -0.87
CA PRO A 79 -8.72 -35.04 -1.96
C PRO A 79 -8.07 -34.70 -3.30
N ALA A 80 -8.26 -35.59 -4.29
CA ALA A 80 -7.67 -35.41 -5.60
C ALA A 80 -8.24 -34.14 -6.26
N VAL A 81 -7.44 -33.07 -6.27
CA VAL A 81 -7.80 -31.77 -6.87
C VAL A 81 -8.24 -31.96 -8.32
N ARG A 82 -9.40 -31.43 -8.69
CA ARG A 82 -9.93 -31.42 -10.07
C ARG A 82 -9.08 -30.50 -10.97
N LYS A 83 -8.08 -31.08 -11.63
CA LYS A 83 -7.08 -30.35 -12.45
C LYS A 83 -7.58 -29.85 -13.81
N ASP A 84 -8.76 -30.26 -14.26
CA ASP A 84 -9.36 -29.92 -15.55
C ASP A 84 -10.34 -28.74 -15.48
N ALA A 85 -10.53 -28.13 -14.30
CA ALA A 85 -11.35 -26.93 -14.16
C ALA A 85 -10.79 -25.75 -14.95
N ARG A 86 -11.66 -25.02 -15.67
CA ARG A 86 -11.33 -23.81 -16.41
C ARG A 86 -11.33 -22.62 -15.45
N ILE A 87 -10.15 -22.25 -14.97
CA ILE A 87 -9.96 -21.09 -14.09
C ILE A 87 -9.56 -19.88 -14.93
N ALA A 88 -10.36 -18.83 -14.88
CA ALA A 88 -10.05 -17.54 -15.48
C ALA A 88 -9.60 -16.55 -14.40
N VAL A 89 -8.39 -16.02 -14.52
CA VAL A 89 -7.88 -14.93 -13.69
C VAL A 89 -7.92 -13.65 -14.53
N VAL A 90 -8.59 -12.61 -14.03
CA VAL A 90 -8.77 -11.35 -14.76
C VAL A 90 -7.93 -10.27 -14.08
N GLY A 91 -6.93 -9.75 -14.79
CA GLY A 91 -5.94 -8.79 -14.34
C GLY A 91 -4.56 -9.43 -14.12
N ALA A 92 -3.55 -8.94 -14.84
CA ALA A 92 -2.14 -9.31 -14.68
C ALA A 92 -1.37 -8.33 -13.80
N GLY A 93 -2.03 -7.82 -12.76
CA GLY A 93 -1.34 -7.19 -11.62
C GLY A 93 -0.79 -8.24 -10.65
N ILE A 94 -0.11 -7.79 -9.60
CA ILE A 94 0.52 -8.68 -8.61
C ILE A 94 -0.45 -9.68 -7.99
N ALA A 95 -1.71 -9.29 -7.76
CA ALA A 95 -2.74 -10.19 -7.21
C ALA A 95 -3.07 -11.35 -8.16
N GLY A 96 -3.37 -11.06 -9.43
CA GLY A 96 -3.71 -12.10 -10.40
C GLY A 96 -2.50 -12.96 -10.77
N LEU A 97 -1.32 -12.36 -10.89
CA LEU A 97 -0.09 -13.10 -11.17
C LEU A 97 0.30 -14.01 -10.01
N ASN A 98 0.21 -13.55 -8.76
CA ASN A 98 0.51 -14.40 -7.61
C ASN A 98 -0.54 -15.52 -7.44
N ALA A 99 -1.82 -15.25 -7.71
CA ALA A 99 -2.84 -16.30 -7.76
C ALA A 99 -2.50 -17.38 -8.82
N ALA A 100 -2.11 -16.95 -10.03
CA ALA A 100 -1.70 -17.86 -11.09
C ALA A 100 -0.44 -18.67 -10.73
N LEU A 101 0.53 -18.04 -10.08
CA LEU A 101 1.76 -18.68 -9.61
C LEU A 101 1.46 -19.77 -8.57
N THR A 102 0.65 -19.45 -7.55
CA THR A 102 0.28 -20.39 -6.49
C THR A 102 -0.51 -21.58 -7.04
N LEU A 103 -1.44 -21.34 -7.98
CA LEU A 103 -2.14 -22.42 -8.69
C LEU A 103 -1.18 -23.28 -9.51
N HIS A 104 -0.24 -22.64 -10.22
CA HIS A 104 0.76 -23.33 -11.01
C HIS A 104 1.66 -24.23 -10.15
N ASP A 105 2.12 -23.74 -9.01
CA ASP A 105 2.93 -24.51 -8.04
C ASP A 105 2.16 -25.74 -7.51
N ALA A 106 0.83 -25.64 -7.39
CA ALA A 106 -0.05 -26.74 -7.04
C ALA A 106 -0.40 -27.67 -8.22
N GLY A 107 0.13 -27.39 -9.42
CA GLY A 107 -0.12 -28.17 -10.64
C GLY A 107 -1.52 -27.99 -11.23
N VAL A 108 -2.19 -26.87 -10.90
CA VAL A 108 -3.50 -26.47 -11.44
C VAL A 108 -3.29 -25.41 -12.52
N LYS A 109 -3.99 -25.56 -13.65
CA LYS A 109 -3.88 -24.63 -14.78
C LYS A 109 -4.91 -23.51 -14.65
N CYS A 110 -4.51 -22.29 -15.03
CA CYS A 110 -5.41 -21.17 -15.22
C CYS A 110 -5.06 -20.40 -16.50
N THR A 111 -5.96 -19.51 -16.92
CA THR A 111 -5.67 -18.50 -17.96
C THR A 111 -5.78 -17.12 -17.35
N VAL A 112 -4.76 -16.28 -17.54
CA VAL A 112 -4.73 -14.89 -17.06
C VAL A 112 -5.06 -13.96 -18.22
N TYR A 113 -6.12 -13.18 -18.08
CA TYR A 113 -6.58 -12.18 -19.05
C TYR A 113 -6.17 -10.78 -18.59
N GLU A 114 -5.44 -10.06 -19.44
CA GLU A 114 -4.98 -8.69 -19.15
C GLU A 114 -5.55 -7.72 -20.18
N ALA A 115 -6.11 -6.60 -19.72
CA ALA A 115 -6.76 -5.62 -20.58
C ALA A 115 -5.74 -4.83 -21.41
N ASN A 116 -4.59 -4.51 -20.82
CA ASN A 116 -3.51 -3.83 -21.52
C ASN A 116 -2.81 -4.78 -22.51
N PRO A 117 -2.73 -4.46 -23.82
CA PRO A 117 -2.08 -5.32 -24.80
C PRO A 117 -0.55 -5.34 -24.66
N ASP A 118 0.04 -4.30 -24.06
CA ASP A 118 1.47 -4.02 -24.14
C ASP A 118 2.21 -4.19 -22.81
N ARG A 119 1.49 -4.33 -21.68
CA ARG A 119 2.09 -4.27 -20.34
C ARG A 119 1.35 -5.13 -19.31
N ILE A 120 2.11 -5.70 -18.37
CA ILE A 120 1.63 -6.35 -17.14
C ILE A 120 2.09 -5.58 -15.88
N GLY A 121 1.73 -6.07 -14.69
CA GLY A 121 2.12 -5.48 -13.40
C GLY A 121 1.08 -4.53 -12.82
N GLY A 122 0.08 -4.10 -13.61
CA GLY A 122 -1.02 -3.28 -13.13
C GLY A 122 -0.52 -1.94 -12.57
N ARG A 123 -0.74 -1.71 -11.27
CA ARG A 123 -0.28 -0.50 -10.54
C ARG A 123 1.18 -0.57 -10.07
N MET A 124 1.89 -1.67 -10.33
CA MET A 124 3.35 -1.74 -10.23
C MET A 124 3.92 -1.43 -11.62
N TYR A 125 4.62 -0.30 -11.75
CA TYR A 125 5.17 0.14 -13.02
C TYR A 125 6.37 1.04 -12.78
N SER A 126 7.52 0.69 -13.36
CA SER A 126 8.78 1.38 -13.16
C SER A 126 9.25 2.08 -14.44
N GLN A 127 9.84 3.26 -14.30
CA GLN A 127 10.47 4.02 -15.37
C GLN A 127 11.99 3.81 -15.31
N THR A 128 12.54 3.11 -16.30
CA THR A 128 13.96 2.72 -16.33
C THR A 128 14.74 3.29 -17.51
N ARG A 129 14.08 3.99 -18.44
CA ARG A 129 14.68 4.37 -19.74
C ARG A 129 14.67 5.87 -20.04
N TYR A 130 13.75 6.62 -19.42
CA TYR A 130 13.59 8.05 -19.70
C TYR A 130 14.65 8.93 -19.02
N TRP A 131 15.12 8.52 -17.84
CA TRP A 131 15.99 9.35 -17.01
C TRP A 131 17.46 9.29 -17.47
N ARG A 132 18.19 10.39 -17.27
CA ARG A 132 19.65 10.40 -17.48
C ARG A 132 20.35 9.57 -16.39
N ASN A 133 21.61 9.23 -16.64
CA ASN A 133 22.49 8.52 -15.72
C ASN A 133 21.97 7.12 -15.29
N GLY A 134 21.07 6.53 -16.10
CA GLY A 134 20.50 5.22 -15.81
C GLY A 134 19.65 5.19 -14.54
N GLN A 135 19.11 6.34 -14.09
CA GLN A 135 18.25 6.38 -12.92
C GLN A 135 16.91 5.71 -13.19
N THR A 136 16.36 5.11 -12.14
CA THR A 136 15.01 4.52 -12.15
C THR A 136 14.09 5.33 -11.25
N SER A 137 12.81 5.42 -11.59
CA SER A 137 11.78 5.91 -10.68
C SER A 137 10.54 5.03 -10.79
N GLU A 138 9.65 5.09 -9.81
CA GLU A 138 8.37 4.39 -9.88
C GLU A 138 7.29 5.30 -10.46
N ILE A 139 6.57 4.79 -11.47
CA ILE A 139 5.33 5.38 -11.99
C ILE A 139 4.16 5.01 -11.06
N GLY A 140 4.22 3.80 -10.49
CA GLY A 140 3.21 3.22 -9.60
C GLY A 140 3.70 3.00 -8.16
N GLY A 141 3.38 1.83 -7.60
CA GLY A 141 3.74 1.43 -6.23
C GLY A 141 5.25 1.37 -6.00
N GLU A 142 5.70 1.96 -4.89
CA GLU A 142 7.12 2.26 -4.64
C GLU A 142 7.66 1.64 -3.35
N LEU A 143 7.01 1.89 -2.23
CA LEU A 143 7.57 1.57 -0.92
C LEU A 143 7.13 0.16 -0.46
N ILE A 144 8.05 -0.58 0.17
CA ILE A 144 7.83 -1.93 0.69
C ILE A 144 8.22 -1.96 2.16
N ASP A 145 7.26 -2.25 3.03
CA ASP A 145 7.48 -2.32 4.46
C ASP A 145 8.16 -3.62 4.88
N THR A 146 8.76 -3.58 6.06
CA THR A 146 9.40 -4.76 6.66
C THR A 146 8.41 -5.90 6.92
N ASP A 147 7.12 -5.62 7.14
CA ASP A 147 6.08 -6.63 7.32
C ASP A 147 5.28 -6.96 6.04
N HIS A 148 5.75 -6.53 4.85
CA HIS A 148 5.21 -6.97 3.56
C HIS A 148 5.70 -8.37 3.15
N VAL A 149 5.43 -9.38 3.97
CA VAL A 149 6.03 -10.71 3.85
C VAL A 149 5.79 -11.39 2.53
N THR A 150 4.58 -11.32 1.98
CA THR A 150 4.28 -12.01 0.70
C THR A 150 5.10 -11.40 -0.42
N LEU A 151 5.19 -10.07 -0.47
CA LEU A 151 6.00 -9.38 -1.47
C LEU A 151 7.50 -9.63 -1.28
N LEU A 152 8.00 -9.58 -0.05
CA LEU A 152 9.40 -9.87 0.28
C LEU A 152 9.78 -11.33 -0.05
N ALA A 153 8.87 -12.28 0.20
CA ALA A 153 9.05 -13.68 -0.15
C ALA A 153 9.12 -13.87 -1.68
N LEU A 154 8.30 -13.15 -2.45
CA LEU A 154 8.38 -13.15 -3.91
C LEU A 154 9.71 -12.55 -4.40
N CYS A 155 10.16 -11.43 -3.83
CA CYS A 155 11.47 -10.85 -4.15
C CYS A 155 12.59 -11.87 -3.90
N LYS A 156 12.58 -12.53 -2.74
CA LYS A 156 13.54 -13.58 -2.39
C LYS A 156 13.48 -14.78 -3.34
N ARG A 157 12.26 -15.26 -3.67
CA ARG A 157 12.03 -16.40 -4.57
C ARG A 157 12.67 -16.18 -5.94
N PHE A 158 12.55 -14.97 -6.48
CA PHE A 158 13.06 -14.62 -7.81
C PHE A 158 14.45 -13.97 -7.78
N GLY A 159 15.10 -13.91 -6.61
CA GLY A 159 16.43 -13.33 -6.49
C GLY A 159 16.50 -11.84 -6.80
N LEU A 160 15.40 -11.11 -6.57
CA LEU A 160 15.31 -9.66 -6.80
C LEU A 160 15.93 -8.92 -5.61
N PRO A 161 17.04 -8.19 -5.80
CA PRO A 161 17.72 -7.52 -4.69
C PRO A 161 16.91 -6.31 -4.20
N LEU A 162 16.82 -6.19 -2.88
CA LEU A 162 16.20 -5.05 -2.20
C LEU A 162 17.27 -4.03 -1.78
N VAL A 163 16.89 -2.75 -1.77
CA VAL A 163 17.67 -1.68 -1.17
C VAL A 163 16.92 -1.09 0.02
N ASP A 164 17.64 -0.81 1.11
CA ASP A 164 17.11 -0.11 2.29
C ASP A 164 16.95 1.38 1.94
N PHE A 165 15.77 1.73 1.43
CA PHE A 165 15.39 3.07 1.00
C PHE A 165 15.31 4.03 2.19
N LEU A 166 14.69 3.61 3.29
CA LEU A 166 14.54 4.42 4.50
C LEU A 166 15.90 4.95 4.99
N HIS A 167 16.90 4.07 5.08
CA HIS A 167 18.24 4.41 5.58
C HIS A 167 19.24 4.88 4.51
N SER A 168 18.83 5.05 3.26
CA SER A 168 19.74 5.42 2.15
C SER A 168 20.17 6.90 2.14
N GLY A 169 19.74 7.69 3.12
CA GLY A 169 19.90 9.14 3.15
C GLY A 169 21.14 9.59 3.90
N PRO A 170 21.45 10.89 3.88
CA PRO A 170 22.42 11.45 4.80
C PRO A 170 22.06 11.09 6.26
N ALA A 171 23.06 10.75 7.07
CA ALA A 171 22.84 10.40 8.47
C ALA A 171 22.18 11.57 9.22
N GLY A 172 21.11 11.27 9.97
CA GLY A 172 20.34 12.26 10.72
C GLY A 172 19.39 13.09 9.86
N ALA A 173 19.25 12.82 8.57
CA ALA A 173 18.21 13.44 7.76
C ALA A 173 16.82 13.05 8.28
N ARG A 174 15.95 14.04 8.38
CA ARG A 174 14.56 13.87 8.80
C ARG A 174 13.63 14.49 7.76
N GLU A 175 12.40 14.02 7.78
CA GLU A 175 11.30 14.65 7.06
C GLU A 175 11.17 16.13 7.45
N VAL A 176 11.06 16.98 6.43
CA VAL A 176 10.86 18.41 6.59
C VAL A 176 9.36 18.70 6.60
N LEU A 177 8.89 19.41 7.64
CA LEU A 177 7.51 19.88 7.68
C LEU A 177 7.51 21.38 7.36
N TRP A 178 6.87 21.77 6.26
CA TRP A 178 6.81 23.16 5.80
C TRP A 178 5.36 23.67 5.76
N PHE A 179 4.94 24.29 6.85
CA PHE A 179 3.55 24.74 7.06
C PHE A 179 3.53 26.21 7.45
N ASP A 180 2.49 26.94 7.05
CA ASP A 180 2.38 28.39 7.31
C ASP A 180 3.60 29.19 6.77
N GLY A 181 4.17 28.72 5.66
CA GLY A 181 5.31 29.36 5.00
C GLY A 181 6.63 29.29 5.78
N ARG A 182 6.77 28.38 6.74
CA ARG A 182 7.99 28.18 7.53
C ARG A 182 8.19 26.72 7.91
N TYR A 183 9.39 26.39 8.38
CA TYR A 183 9.66 25.08 8.97
C TYR A 183 8.89 24.90 10.27
N TYR A 184 8.17 23.79 10.36
CA TYR A 184 7.50 23.28 11.55
C TYR A 184 8.40 22.21 12.19
N PRO A 185 9.03 22.49 13.34
CA PRO A 185 10.00 21.56 13.92
C PRO A 185 9.36 20.21 14.28
N ARG A 186 9.98 19.11 13.87
CA ARG A 186 9.49 17.76 14.21
C ARG A 186 9.25 17.57 15.71
N ALA A 187 10.17 18.03 16.55
CA ALA A 187 10.01 17.99 18.00
C ALA A 187 8.79 18.80 18.50
N GLN A 188 8.42 19.88 17.81
CA GLN A 188 7.19 20.61 18.13
C GLN A 188 5.96 19.82 17.68
N ALA A 189 6.02 19.11 16.55
CA ALA A 189 4.93 18.24 16.11
C ALA A 189 4.66 17.10 17.10
N ASP A 190 5.70 16.49 17.67
CA ASP A 190 5.55 15.46 18.71
C ASP A 190 4.88 16.05 19.98
N LEU A 191 5.28 17.26 20.40
CA LEU A 191 4.66 17.97 21.51
C LEU A 191 3.18 18.32 21.24
N ASP A 192 2.87 18.76 20.02
CA ASP A 192 1.50 19.11 19.61
C ASP A 192 0.62 17.86 19.51
N PHE A 193 1.20 16.70 19.19
CA PHE A 193 0.49 15.42 19.10
C PHE A 193 0.22 14.78 20.46
N ALA A 194 1.08 15.00 21.46
CA ALA A 194 0.91 14.43 22.81
C ALA A 194 -0.49 14.59 23.44
N PRO A 195 -1.18 15.76 23.38
CA PRO A 195 -2.57 15.87 23.86
C PRO A 195 -3.59 15.18 22.95
N VAL A 196 -3.32 15.05 21.64
CA VAL A 196 -4.16 14.35 20.66
C VAL A 196 -4.13 12.84 20.92
N TRP A 197 -2.96 12.29 21.20
CA TRP A 197 -2.76 10.85 21.43
C TRP A 197 -3.72 10.27 22.47
N ARG A 198 -3.96 10.96 23.60
CA ARG A 198 -4.90 10.44 24.61
C ARG A 198 -6.34 10.37 24.10
N ARG A 199 -6.76 11.34 23.28
CA ARG A 199 -8.11 11.40 22.68
C ARG A 199 -8.24 10.32 21.61
N LEU A 200 -7.23 10.19 20.76
CA LEU A 200 -7.09 9.13 19.78
C LEU A 200 -7.20 7.75 20.42
N GLN A 201 -6.48 7.50 21.53
CA GLN A 201 -6.55 6.20 22.20
C GLN A 201 -7.93 5.90 22.82
N ALA A 202 -8.61 6.93 23.32
CA ALA A 202 -9.99 6.80 23.77
C ALA A 202 -10.95 6.52 22.61
N ASP A 203 -10.82 7.24 21.49
CA ASP A 203 -11.63 7.04 20.29
C ASP A 203 -11.39 5.64 19.69
N ASN A 204 -10.14 5.19 19.56
CA ASN A 204 -9.77 3.86 19.08
C ASN A 204 -10.36 2.75 19.97
N SER A 205 -10.22 2.90 21.29
CA SER A 205 -10.80 1.96 22.26
C SER A 205 -12.33 1.92 22.21
N ALA A 206 -12.98 3.06 22.00
CA ALA A 206 -14.43 3.17 21.91
C ALA A 206 -14.97 2.61 20.59
N ALA A 207 -14.27 2.86 19.48
CA ALA A 207 -14.60 2.32 18.17
C ALA A 207 -14.62 0.79 18.21
N GLY A 208 -13.53 0.19 18.71
CA GLY A 208 -13.29 -1.25 18.63
C GLY A 208 -13.15 -1.72 17.19
N SER A 209 -13.33 -3.02 16.95
CA SER A 209 -13.40 -3.55 15.59
C SER A 209 -14.69 -3.09 14.91
N VAL A 210 -14.57 -2.57 13.69
CA VAL A 210 -15.69 -2.12 12.86
C VAL A 210 -15.66 -2.90 11.56
N SER A 211 -16.77 -3.53 11.24
CA SER A 211 -16.96 -4.42 10.09
C SER A 211 -18.44 -4.46 9.71
N TRP A 212 -18.74 -5.06 8.56
CA TRP A 212 -20.11 -5.16 8.04
C TRP A 212 -21.09 -5.88 8.98
N ASP A 213 -20.62 -6.81 9.81
CA ASP A 213 -21.43 -7.62 10.73
C ASP A 213 -21.22 -7.28 12.21
N SER A 214 -20.17 -6.55 12.55
CA SER A 214 -19.85 -6.21 13.93
C SER A 214 -19.34 -4.77 14.04
N SER A 215 -20.11 -3.93 14.73
CA SER A 215 -19.77 -2.53 14.96
C SER A 215 -20.41 -1.99 16.24
N SER A 216 -19.63 -1.28 17.05
CA SER A 216 -20.13 -0.54 18.20
C SER A 216 -20.90 0.73 17.75
N ALA A 217 -21.66 1.35 18.66
CA ALA A 217 -22.31 2.62 18.37
C ALA A 217 -21.29 3.75 18.11
N ALA A 218 -20.19 3.76 18.86
CA ALA A 218 -19.09 4.69 18.66
C ALA A 218 -18.38 4.43 17.32
N GLY A 219 -18.12 3.17 16.96
CA GLY A 219 -17.54 2.78 15.69
C GLY A 219 -18.36 3.29 14.50
N ARG A 220 -19.69 3.13 14.53
CA ARG A 220 -20.58 3.72 13.50
C ARG A 220 -20.54 5.25 13.47
N ALA A 221 -20.47 5.90 14.64
CA ALA A 221 -20.40 7.36 14.70
C ALA A 221 -19.08 7.89 14.14
N PHE A 222 -17.96 7.21 14.40
CA PHE A 222 -16.67 7.55 13.80
C PHE A 222 -16.63 7.23 12.30
N ASP A 223 -17.30 6.17 11.85
CA ASP A 223 -17.39 5.86 10.43
C ASP A 223 -18.19 6.91 9.64
N ALA A 224 -19.21 7.51 10.27
CA ALA A 224 -19.98 8.61 9.70
C ALA A 224 -19.27 9.98 9.79
N MET A 225 -18.24 10.09 10.66
CA MET A 225 -17.45 11.31 10.84
C MET A 225 -16.33 11.37 9.82
N THR A 226 -16.08 12.56 9.27
CA THR A 226 -14.97 12.73 8.32
C THR A 226 -13.63 12.82 9.06
N ILE A 227 -12.51 12.49 8.40
CA ILE A 227 -11.16 12.77 8.94
C ILE A 227 -11.02 14.26 9.27
N ARG A 228 -11.53 15.13 8.40
CA ARG A 228 -11.52 16.58 8.60
C ARG A 228 -12.24 17.02 9.88
N ASP A 229 -13.44 16.51 10.12
CA ASP A 229 -14.21 16.81 11.33
C ASP A 229 -13.55 16.22 12.59
N TRP A 230 -12.92 15.05 12.46
CA TRP A 230 -12.15 14.46 13.54
C TRP A 230 -10.96 15.37 13.91
N ILE A 231 -10.19 15.85 12.93
CA ILE A 231 -9.09 16.82 13.15
C ILE A 231 -9.64 18.08 13.83
N GLY A 232 -10.71 18.65 13.30
CA GLY A 232 -11.35 19.85 13.85
C GLY A 232 -11.81 19.71 15.31
N SER A 233 -12.23 18.50 15.71
CA SER A 233 -12.72 18.24 17.07
C SER A 233 -11.64 17.77 18.05
N ARG A 234 -10.61 17.04 17.58
CA ARG A 234 -9.61 16.38 18.44
C ARG A 234 -8.30 17.13 18.55
N VAL A 235 -7.88 17.83 17.50
CA VAL A 235 -6.58 18.52 17.45
C VAL A 235 -6.73 19.95 18.00
N PRO A 236 -5.92 20.36 18.99
CA PRO A 236 -5.92 21.75 19.46
C PRO A 236 -5.69 22.74 18.31
N GLY A 237 -6.62 23.67 18.11
CA GLY A 237 -6.60 24.61 16.97
C GLY A 237 -7.13 24.03 15.65
N GLY A 238 -7.49 22.75 15.60
CA GLY A 238 -8.03 22.07 14.42
C GLY A 238 -7.17 22.29 13.17
N LEU A 239 -7.81 22.52 12.03
CA LEU A 239 -7.16 22.81 10.75
C LEU A 239 -6.43 24.17 10.70
N HIS A 240 -6.52 25.00 11.75
CA HIS A 240 -5.74 26.22 11.86
C HIS A 240 -4.40 26.02 12.57
N SER A 241 -4.14 24.81 13.08
CA SER A 241 -2.84 24.43 13.65
C SER A 241 -1.94 23.78 12.59
N GLN A 242 -0.61 23.87 12.77
CA GLN A 242 0.34 23.18 11.87
C GLN A 242 0.16 21.66 11.93
N LEU A 243 -0.05 21.06 13.11
CA LEU A 243 -0.36 19.64 13.24
C LEU A 243 -1.65 19.26 12.49
N GLY A 244 -2.72 20.02 12.65
CA GLY A 244 -3.99 19.74 11.98
C GLY A 244 -3.88 19.82 10.45
N ARG A 245 -3.12 20.78 9.92
CA ARG A 245 -2.80 20.86 8.49
C ARG A 245 -1.92 19.71 8.03
N TRP A 246 -0.94 19.29 8.83
CA TRP A 246 -0.09 18.16 8.48
C TRP A 246 -0.88 16.85 8.41
N LEU A 247 -1.76 16.59 9.39
CA LEU A 247 -2.68 15.45 9.34
C LEU A 247 -3.63 15.56 8.13
N ASP A 248 -4.14 16.74 7.81
CA ASP A 248 -5.01 16.96 6.64
C ASP A 248 -4.30 16.60 5.32
N VAL A 249 -3.06 17.07 5.14
CA VAL A 249 -2.26 16.77 3.94
C VAL A 249 -1.84 15.29 3.91
N GLY A 250 -1.34 14.76 5.02
CA GLY A 250 -0.89 13.37 5.14
C GLY A 250 -1.96 12.37 4.77
N TYR A 251 -3.15 12.51 5.36
CA TYR A 251 -4.28 11.62 5.08
C TYR A 251 -4.97 11.90 3.74
N ASN A 252 -4.70 13.05 3.12
CA ASN A 252 -5.10 13.30 1.74
C ASN A 252 -4.25 12.47 0.76
N VAL A 253 -2.92 12.53 0.93
CA VAL A 253 -2.00 11.83 0.02
C VAL A 253 -1.99 10.32 0.24
N GLU A 254 -2.09 9.86 1.49
CA GLU A 254 -2.12 8.43 1.85
C GLU A 254 -3.23 7.68 1.11
N TYR A 255 -4.42 8.25 1.10
CA TYR A 255 -5.61 7.61 0.53
C TYR A 255 -6.02 8.16 -0.84
N GLY A 256 -5.32 9.18 -1.34
CA GLY A 256 -5.64 9.83 -2.62
C GLY A 256 -7.01 10.50 -2.64
N ALA A 257 -7.54 10.93 -1.50
CA ALA A 257 -8.88 11.50 -1.38
C ALA A 257 -8.88 12.69 -0.42
N ASP A 258 -9.82 13.61 -0.57
CA ASP A 258 -9.92 14.73 0.38
C ASP A 258 -10.44 14.24 1.74
N THR A 259 -9.92 14.78 2.84
CA THR A 259 -10.23 14.32 4.21
C THR A 259 -11.66 14.60 4.66
N ASP A 260 -12.39 15.43 3.92
CA ASP A 260 -13.79 15.81 4.16
C ASP A 260 -14.81 14.80 3.59
N ILE A 261 -14.32 13.77 2.89
CA ILE A 261 -15.15 12.67 2.37
C ILE A 261 -14.69 11.29 2.86
N GLN A 262 -13.62 11.23 3.64
CA GLN A 262 -13.04 10.00 4.17
C GLN A 262 -13.52 9.71 5.59
N SER A 263 -13.75 8.44 5.91
CA SER A 263 -14.11 7.99 7.26
C SER A 263 -13.00 8.29 8.28
N SER A 264 -13.35 8.85 9.43
CA SER A 264 -12.38 9.13 10.51
C SER A 264 -11.80 7.87 11.14
N LEU A 265 -12.42 6.71 10.93
CA LEU A 265 -11.86 5.44 11.38
C LEU A 265 -10.49 5.16 10.74
N SER A 266 -10.23 5.64 9.51
CA SER A 266 -8.93 5.46 8.86
C SER A 266 -7.81 6.09 9.68
N ILE A 267 -7.93 7.36 10.09
CA ILE A 267 -6.93 8.03 10.94
C ILE A 267 -6.91 7.46 12.36
N ILE A 268 -8.07 7.10 12.93
CA ILE A 268 -8.16 6.55 14.28
C ILE A 268 -7.43 5.20 14.37
N GLN A 269 -7.63 4.32 13.38
CA GLN A 269 -7.02 3.00 13.35
C GLN A 269 -5.53 3.08 13.01
N GLN A 270 -5.16 3.91 12.01
CA GLN A 270 -3.77 4.07 11.59
C GLN A 270 -2.87 4.57 12.73
N LEU A 271 -3.32 5.60 13.45
CA LEU A 271 -2.52 6.18 14.54
C LEU A 271 -2.76 5.47 15.88
N GLY A 272 -3.90 4.80 16.06
CA GLY A 272 -4.31 4.20 17.33
C GLY A 272 -3.40 3.06 17.81
N GLY A 273 -2.63 2.46 16.90
CA GLY A 273 -1.64 1.42 17.23
C GLY A 273 -0.35 1.93 17.88
N GLN A 274 -0.15 3.26 17.99
CA GLN A 274 1.09 3.83 18.47
C GLN A 274 1.14 3.96 20.00
N ASP A 275 2.13 3.30 20.61
CA ASP A 275 2.30 3.27 22.07
C ASP A 275 3.07 4.48 22.63
N ASP A 276 3.88 5.15 21.81
CA ASP A 276 4.72 6.27 22.23
C ASP A 276 4.26 7.59 21.57
N PRO A 277 3.65 8.53 22.32
CA PRO A 277 3.32 9.84 21.78
C PRO A 277 4.54 10.74 21.55
N ALA A 278 5.72 10.40 22.08
CA ALA A 278 6.92 11.26 21.98
C ALA A 278 7.64 11.14 20.62
N HIS A 279 7.34 10.11 19.84
CA HIS A 279 7.94 9.87 18.53
C HIS A 279 6.87 9.34 17.56
N PHE A 280 5.80 10.10 17.37
CA PHE A 280 4.67 9.59 16.58
C PHE A 280 5.06 9.51 15.10
N ASN A 281 4.67 8.43 14.44
CA ASN A 281 4.80 8.24 13.00
C ASN A 281 3.46 8.58 12.34
N LEU A 282 3.47 9.43 11.31
CA LEU A 282 2.25 9.76 10.56
C LEU A 282 1.62 8.51 9.93
N TRP A 283 2.45 7.53 9.57
CA TRP A 283 2.06 6.28 8.93
C TRP A 283 1.84 5.13 9.90
N GLY A 284 1.76 5.39 11.20
CA GLY A 284 1.54 4.34 12.19
C GLY A 284 2.66 3.31 12.20
N ALA A 285 2.35 2.07 11.84
CA ALA A 285 3.29 0.95 11.83
C ALA A 285 4.12 0.82 10.55
N SER A 286 3.75 1.54 9.48
CA SER A 286 4.47 1.48 8.20
C SER A 286 5.85 2.13 8.30
N ASP A 287 6.86 1.47 7.75
CA ASP A 287 8.25 1.92 7.77
C ASP A 287 8.82 2.23 6.37
N GLU A 288 8.08 1.94 5.30
CA GLU A 288 8.39 2.33 3.93
C GLU A 288 9.82 1.94 3.49
N ARG A 289 10.31 0.81 4.02
CA ARG A 289 11.75 0.58 4.15
C ARG A 289 12.47 0.23 2.86
N TYR A 290 11.86 -0.55 1.99
CA TYR A 290 12.58 -1.18 0.87
C TYR A 290 12.02 -0.81 -0.49
N HIS A 291 12.90 -0.77 -1.48
CA HIS A 291 12.57 -0.86 -2.91
C HIS A 291 13.27 -2.07 -3.54
N VAL A 292 12.75 -2.58 -4.66
CA VAL A 292 13.49 -3.50 -5.54
C VAL A 292 14.49 -2.70 -6.37
N VAL A 293 15.76 -3.10 -6.34
CA VAL A 293 16.80 -2.49 -7.18
C VAL A 293 16.44 -2.67 -8.65
N GLY A 294 16.35 -1.56 -9.39
CA GLY A 294 16.01 -1.56 -10.81
C GLY A 294 14.52 -1.41 -11.11
N GLY A 295 13.65 -1.45 -10.11
CA GLY A 295 12.21 -1.20 -10.24
C GLY A 295 11.35 -2.33 -9.67
N ASN A 296 10.27 -1.98 -8.99
CA ASN A 296 9.34 -2.91 -8.37
C ASN A 296 8.54 -3.73 -9.37
N ASP A 297 8.35 -3.25 -10.59
CA ASP A 297 7.64 -4.00 -11.62
C ASP A 297 8.38 -5.28 -12.08
N GLN A 298 9.64 -5.47 -11.68
CA GLN A 298 10.34 -6.74 -11.87
C GLN A 298 9.65 -7.92 -11.17
N VAL A 299 8.95 -7.70 -10.04
CA VAL A 299 8.25 -8.78 -9.33
C VAL A 299 7.16 -9.41 -10.20
N PRO A 300 6.15 -8.67 -10.72
CA PRO A 300 5.15 -9.26 -11.60
C PRO A 300 5.74 -9.83 -12.89
N HIS A 301 6.80 -9.25 -13.45
CA HIS A 301 7.45 -9.81 -14.64
C HIS A 301 8.13 -11.15 -14.35
N ALA A 302 8.87 -11.27 -13.24
CA ALA A 302 9.50 -12.53 -12.84
C ALA A 302 8.47 -13.64 -12.59
N ILE A 303 7.29 -13.30 -12.05
CA ILE A 303 6.18 -14.24 -11.93
C ILE A 303 5.69 -14.69 -13.30
N ALA A 304 5.42 -13.74 -14.20
CA ALA A 304 4.92 -14.05 -15.53
C ALA A 304 5.88 -14.94 -16.33
N ASP A 305 7.19 -14.70 -16.22
CA ASP A 305 8.25 -15.50 -16.87
C ASP A 305 8.32 -16.94 -16.32
N ALA A 306 7.94 -17.15 -15.06
CA ALA A 306 7.89 -18.47 -14.44
C ALA A 306 6.63 -19.27 -14.81
N LEU A 307 5.58 -18.63 -15.33
CA LEU A 307 4.34 -19.30 -15.73
C LEU A 307 4.51 -20.03 -17.08
N PRO A 308 3.79 -21.15 -17.29
CA PRO A 308 3.83 -21.85 -18.57
C PRO A 308 3.45 -20.97 -19.76
N ALA A 309 4.10 -21.17 -20.90
CA ALA A 309 3.77 -20.49 -22.14
C ALA A 309 2.27 -20.67 -22.49
N GLY A 310 1.62 -19.56 -22.86
CA GLY A 310 0.19 -19.55 -23.21
C GLY A 310 -0.77 -19.34 -22.03
N THR A 311 -0.27 -19.25 -20.79
CA THR A 311 -1.06 -18.84 -19.61
C THR A 311 -1.65 -17.43 -19.77
N MET A 312 -0.89 -16.51 -20.38
CA MET A 312 -1.24 -15.10 -20.53
C MET A 312 -2.04 -14.81 -21.81
N ARG A 313 -3.06 -13.94 -21.68
CA ARG A 313 -3.91 -13.40 -22.77
C ARG A 313 -3.99 -11.86 -22.68
N PRO A 314 -2.99 -11.12 -23.18
CA PRO A 314 -3.03 -9.65 -23.20
C PRO A 314 -4.10 -9.13 -24.17
N GLY A 315 -4.49 -7.86 -24.00
CA GLY A 315 -5.51 -7.19 -24.82
C GLY A 315 -6.94 -7.72 -24.62
N HIS A 316 -7.22 -8.45 -23.54
CA HIS A 316 -8.53 -8.96 -23.18
C HIS A 316 -9.13 -8.14 -22.04
N GLU A 317 -9.90 -7.12 -22.39
CA GLU A 317 -10.60 -6.26 -21.42
C GLU A 317 -11.95 -6.89 -21.04
N LEU A 318 -12.11 -7.31 -19.78
CA LEU A 318 -13.38 -7.84 -19.30
C LEU A 318 -14.43 -6.71 -19.28
N LEU A 319 -15.62 -6.99 -19.81
CA LEU A 319 -16.75 -6.07 -19.83
C LEU A 319 -17.92 -6.54 -18.96
N ALA A 320 -18.19 -7.85 -18.94
CA ALA A 320 -19.37 -8.39 -18.29
C ALA A 320 -19.15 -9.81 -17.76
N ILE A 321 -19.89 -10.15 -16.71
CA ILE A 321 -19.94 -11.48 -16.11
C ILE A 321 -21.39 -11.94 -16.09
N ARG A 322 -21.64 -13.15 -16.60
CA ARG A 322 -22.93 -13.83 -16.51
C ARG A 322 -22.76 -15.16 -15.79
N ALA A 323 -23.53 -15.37 -14.73
CA ALA A 323 -23.70 -16.70 -14.14
C ALA A 323 -24.61 -17.56 -15.03
N ASN A 324 -24.18 -18.79 -15.30
CA ASN A 324 -24.94 -19.78 -16.05
C ASN A 324 -25.63 -20.74 -15.07
N ASP A 325 -26.65 -21.48 -15.55
CA ASP A 325 -27.43 -22.39 -14.70
C ASP A 325 -26.68 -23.66 -14.30
N ASP A 326 -25.61 -24.00 -15.02
CA ASP A 326 -24.71 -25.11 -14.72
C ASP A 326 -23.62 -24.77 -13.67
N GLY A 327 -23.68 -23.57 -13.08
CA GLY A 327 -22.71 -23.08 -12.11
C GLY A 327 -21.45 -22.44 -12.72
N THR A 328 -21.28 -22.48 -14.04
CA THR A 328 -20.17 -21.80 -14.73
C THR A 328 -20.45 -20.31 -14.91
N GLN A 329 -19.43 -19.55 -15.31
CA GLN A 329 -19.56 -18.14 -15.67
C GLN A 329 -19.22 -17.96 -17.15
N THR A 330 -20.01 -17.15 -17.85
CA THR A 330 -19.61 -16.58 -19.13
C THR A 330 -19.01 -15.20 -18.90
N LEU A 331 -17.75 -15.04 -19.29
CA LEU A 331 -17.00 -13.80 -19.28
C LEU A 331 -17.03 -13.20 -20.69
N THR A 332 -17.43 -11.94 -20.81
CA THR A 332 -17.41 -11.21 -22.08
C THR A 332 -16.26 -10.23 -22.09
N PHE A 333 -15.35 -10.37 -23.05
CA PHE A 333 -14.20 -9.52 -23.24
C PHE A 333 -14.31 -8.67 -24.51
N SER A 334 -13.78 -7.44 -24.48
CA SER A 334 -13.38 -6.71 -25.67
C SER A 334 -11.94 -7.09 -26.03
N VAL A 335 -11.71 -7.49 -27.27
CA VAL A 335 -10.40 -7.84 -27.80
C VAL A 335 -10.22 -7.15 -29.15
N GLY A 336 -9.41 -6.08 -29.18
CA GLY A 336 -9.25 -5.24 -30.37
C GLY A 336 -10.58 -4.67 -30.88
N GLY A 337 -11.49 -4.32 -29.96
CA GLY A 337 -12.84 -3.82 -30.27
C GLY A 337 -13.86 -4.90 -30.66
N THR A 338 -13.48 -6.17 -30.71
CA THR A 338 -14.39 -7.29 -30.98
C THR A 338 -14.77 -8.00 -29.69
N LEU A 339 -16.06 -8.31 -29.53
CA LEU A 339 -16.54 -9.08 -28.38
C LEU A 339 -16.16 -10.56 -28.50
N LYS A 340 -15.56 -11.11 -27.45
CA LYS A 340 -15.28 -12.54 -27.30
C LYS A 340 -15.82 -13.04 -25.98
N THR A 341 -16.31 -14.27 -25.95
CA THR A 341 -16.78 -14.90 -24.72
C THR A 341 -15.91 -16.08 -24.33
N VAL A 342 -15.73 -16.26 -23.03
CA VAL A 342 -15.05 -17.40 -22.41
C VAL A 342 -15.97 -17.97 -21.34
N THR A 343 -16.07 -19.29 -21.28
CA THR A 343 -16.73 -19.97 -20.16
C THR A 343 -15.69 -20.46 -19.17
N ALA A 344 -15.86 -20.11 -17.90
CA ALA A 344 -14.99 -20.49 -16.79
C ALA A 344 -15.80 -21.22 -15.71
N ASP A 345 -15.19 -22.23 -15.08
CA ASP A 345 -15.78 -22.91 -13.93
C ASP A 345 -15.58 -22.09 -12.65
N HIS A 346 -14.46 -21.36 -12.58
CA HIS A 346 -14.15 -20.36 -11.57
C HIS A 346 -13.54 -19.11 -12.20
N THR A 347 -13.89 -17.95 -11.65
CA THR A 347 -13.34 -16.65 -12.07
C THR A 347 -12.70 -15.95 -10.88
N VAL A 348 -11.47 -15.45 -11.06
CA VAL A 348 -10.81 -14.53 -10.13
C VAL A 348 -10.83 -13.13 -10.72
N LEU A 349 -11.47 -12.20 -10.04
CA LEU A 349 -11.41 -10.78 -10.36
C LEU A 349 -10.26 -10.14 -9.57
N ALA A 350 -9.13 -9.95 -10.24
CA ALA A 350 -7.91 -9.36 -9.70
C ALA A 350 -7.58 -8.00 -10.35
N VAL A 351 -8.63 -7.22 -10.66
CA VAL A 351 -8.53 -5.89 -11.28
C VAL A 351 -8.74 -4.79 -10.22
N PRO A 352 -8.24 -3.55 -10.44
CA PRO A 352 -8.44 -2.44 -9.52
C PRO A 352 -9.92 -2.13 -9.30
N LEU A 353 -10.27 -1.60 -8.12
CA LEU A 353 -11.65 -1.25 -7.76
C LEU A 353 -12.32 -0.34 -8.81
N GLY A 354 -11.60 0.63 -9.38
CA GLY A 354 -12.14 1.52 -10.40
C GLY A 354 -12.56 0.76 -11.69
N VAL A 355 -11.89 -0.35 -12.01
CA VAL A 355 -12.30 -1.26 -13.10
C VAL A 355 -13.50 -2.10 -12.66
N LEU A 356 -13.46 -2.67 -11.44
CA LEU A 356 -14.59 -3.43 -10.90
C LEU A 356 -15.90 -2.65 -10.94
N GLN A 357 -15.87 -1.34 -10.69
CA GLN A 357 -17.04 -0.47 -10.71
C GLN A 357 -17.66 -0.24 -12.10
N ARG A 358 -16.97 -0.64 -13.17
CA ARG A 358 -17.37 -0.42 -14.57
C ARG A 358 -17.82 -1.70 -15.27
N LEU A 359 -17.64 -2.87 -14.67
CA LEU A 359 -18.10 -4.13 -15.22
C LEU A 359 -19.62 -4.26 -15.13
N ASP A 360 -20.23 -4.94 -16.10
CA ASP A 360 -21.64 -5.31 -16.05
C ASP A 360 -21.84 -6.61 -15.25
N TYR A 361 -22.47 -6.47 -14.08
CA TYR A 361 -22.86 -7.56 -13.20
C TYR A 361 -24.36 -7.89 -13.23
N SER A 362 -25.14 -7.28 -14.12
CA SER A 362 -26.60 -7.43 -14.17
C SER A 362 -27.06 -8.88 -14.29
N ARG A 363 -26.20 -9.76 -14.81
CA ARG A 363 -26.43 -11.21 -14.91
C ARG A 363 -25.42 -12.05 -14.12
N ALA A 364 -24.60 -11.45 -13.27
CA ALA A 364 -23.59 -12.16 -12.48
C ALA A 364 -24.21 -12.90 -11.28
N ARG A 365 -25.46 -12.57 -10.90
CA ARG A 365 -26.17 -13.11 -9.73
C ARG A 365 -25.43 -12.87 -8.41
N PHE A 366 -24.74 -11.74 -8.30
CA PHE A 366 -24.17 -11.28 -7.04
C PHE A 366 -25.28 -10.94 -6.06
N ASP A 367 -25.03 -11.14 -4.78
CA ASP A 367 -25.96 -10.73 -3.74
C ASP A 367 -26.07 -9.19 -3.66
N ASP A 368 -27.11 -8.76 -2.98
CA ASP A 368 -27.44 -7.36 -2.80
C ASP A 368 -26.34 -6.58 -2.05
N ARG A 369 -25.62 -7.22 -1.13
CA ARG A 369 -24.57 -6.55 -0.36
C ARG A 369 -23.37 -6.27 -1.24
N MET A 370 -22.89 -7.26 -2.00
CA MET A 370 -21.80 -7.07 -2.95
C MET A 370 -22.16 -6.01 -4.00
N THR A 371 -23.39 -6.05 -4.53
CA THR A 371 -23.87 -5.04 -5.49
C THR A 371 -23.86 -3.62 -4.89
N ARG A 372 -24.23 -3.45 -3.62
CA ARG A 372 -24.15 -2.15 -2.93
C ARG A 372 -22.71 -1.76 -2.58
N LEU A 373 -21.88 -2.73 -2.18
CA LEU A 373 -20.47 -2.52 -1.86
C LEU A 373 -19.73 -1.94 -3.05
N LEU A 374 -19.84 -2.56 -4.23
CA LEU A 374 -19.18 -2.09 -5.45
C LEU A 374 -19.62 -0.67 -5.82
N LYS A 375 -20.88 -0.30 -5.57
CA LYS A 375 -21.36 1.08 -5.78
C LYS A 375 -20.86 2.07 -4.73
N ALA A 376 -20.63 1.62 -3.49
CA ALA A 376 -20.25 2.47 -2.36
C ALA A 376 -18.74 2.68 -2.24
N ALA A 377 -17.95 1.68 -2.61
CA ALA A 377 -16.49 1.71 -2.52
C ALA A 377 -15.91 2.86 -3.37
N ARG A 378 -14.74 3.38 -3.01
CA ARG A 378 -14.15 4.53 -3.71
C ARG A 378 -12.68 4.29 -4.03
N MET A 379 -12.28 4.82 -5.17
CA MET A 379 -10.91 4.86 -5.64
C MET A 379 -10.42 6.31 -5.56
N GLY A 380 -9.27 6.50 -4.94
CA GLY A 380 -8.57 7.77 -4.85
C GLY A 380 -7.95 8.20 -6.17
N SER A 381 -7.58 9.47 -6.24
CA SER A 381 -6.75 10.04 -7.29
C SER A 381 -5.40 10.39 -6.68
N CYS A 382 -4.35 9.67 -7.09
CA CYS A 382 -2.98 10.02 -6.78
C CYS A 382 -2.21 10.35 -8.05
N THR A 383 -1.30 11.31 -7.94
CA THR A 383 -0.36 11.66 -9.02
C THR A 383 1.07 11.61 -8.53
N LYS A 384 1.97 11.07 -9.37
CA LYS A 384 3.41 11.16 -9.19
C LYS A 384 4.03 12.05 -10.26
N LEU A 385 4.54 13.23 -9.89
CA LEU A 385 5.32 14.08 -10.76
C LEU A 385 6.81 13.93 -10.43
N ASN A 386 7.46 13.02 -11.13
CA ASN A 386 8.91 12.80 -11.03
C ASN A 386 9.63 13.89 -11.84
N MET A 387 10.64 14.55 -11.26
CA MET A 387 11.45 15.58 -11.91
C MET A 387 12.93 15.30 -11.69
N GLN A 388 13.76 15.32 -12.73
CA GLN A 388 15.19 15.05 -12.61
C GLN A 388 16.05 16.32 -12.53
N PHE A 389 17.06 16.30 -11.68
CA PHE A 389 17.93 17.43 -11.39
C PHE A 389 19.39 17.07 -11.61
N HIS A 390 20.20 18.07 -11.94
CA HIS A 390 21.66 17.92 -12.06
C HIS A 390 22.34 17.66 -10.71
N GLN A 391 21.79 18.23 -9.63
CA GLN A 391 22.27 18.12 -8.26
C GLN A 391 21.08 17.97 -7.31
N ARG A 392 21.27 17.23 -6.22
CA ARG A 392 20.28 17.08 -5.14
C ARG A 392 20.36 18.24 -4.15
N THR A 393 19.82 19.39 -4.52
CA THR A 393 19.84 20.61 -3.69
C THR A 393 19.10 20.46 -2.37
N TRP A 394 18.12 19.55 -2.31
CA TRP A 394 17.39 19.20 -1.09
C TRP A 394 18.24 18.47 -0.05
N LEU A 395 19.44 17.97 -0.38
CA LEU A 395 20.39 17.42 0.62
C LEU A 395 21.11 18.50 1.44
N GLY A 396 20.75 19.77 1.27
CA GLY A 396 21.34 20.90 1.96
C GLY A 396 20.82 21.15 3.37
N THR A 397 21.33 22.23 3.96
CA THR A 397 20.91 22.76 5.26
C THR A 397 19.83 23.83 5.06
N GLY A 398 18.81 23.83 5.91
CA GLY A 398 17.77 24.86 5.95
C GLY A 398 17.50 25.33 7.38
N PRO A 399 16.31 25.90 7.65
CA PRO A 399 15.87 26.17 9.02
C PRO A 399 15.63 24.90 9.86
N TRP A 400 15.66 23.71 9.25
CA TRP A 400 15.64 22.42 9.94
C TRP A 400 17.04 22.02 10.44
N PRO A 401 17.14 21.22 11.53
CA PRO A 401 18.42 20.75 12.03
C PRO A 401 19.06 19.77 11.03
N GLY A 402 20.36 19.94 10.78
CA GLY A 402 21.13 19.03 9.93
C GLY A 402 20.83 19.18 8.44
N VAL A 403 20.66 18.04 7.76
CA VAL A 403 20.45 17.93 6.31
C VAL A 403 19.09 17.30 6.04
N ALA A 404 18.47 17.62 4.92
CA ALA A 404 17.25 16.94 4.48
C ALA A 404 17.57 15.79 3.50
N ALA A 405 16.61 14.90 3.28
CA ALA A 405 16.72 13.80 2.30
C ALA A 405 15.74 13.95 1.11
N GLY A 406 15.03 15.08 1.05
CA GLY A 406 14.01 15.35 0.03
C GLY A 406 12.59 15.08 0.50
N ASP A 407 12.43 14.29 1.57
CA ASP A 407 11.17 14.00 2.25
C ASP A 407 10.61 15.29 2.87
N LEU A 408 9.45 15.73 2.38
CA LEU A 408 8.84 16.98 2.83
C LEU A 408 7.32 16.95 2.73
N PHE A 409 6.65 17.51 3.74
CA PHE A 409 5.22 17.84 3.72
C PHE A 409 4.96 19.34 3.70
N SER A 410 3.91 19.77 3.00
CA SER A 410 3.50 21.17 2.96
C SER A 410 2.01 21.38 2.75
N ASP A 411 1.49 22.49 3.26
CA ASP A 411 0.16 23.04 2.96
C ASP A 411 0.10 23.81 1.63
N LEU A 412 1.19 23.84 0.86
CA LEU A 412 1.21 24.33 -0.52
C LEU A 412 0.67 23.26 -1.48
N ASP A 413 0.22 23.68 -2.67
CA ASP A 413 -0.40 22.80 -3.68
C ASP A 413 0.44 21.60 -4.15
N PHE A 414 1.74 21.52 -3.80
CA PHE A 414 2.56 20.36 -4.09
C PHE A 414 2.43 19.22 -3.06
N GLN A 415 1.84 19.48 -1.89
CA GLN A 415 1.54 18.53 -0.80
C GLN A 415 2.74 17.80 -0.19
N GLN A 416 3.40 16.91 -0.95
CA GLN A 416 4.49 16.08 -0.47
C GLN A 416 5.60 15.94 -1.53
N THR A 417 6.85 15.82 -1.07
CA THR A 417 7.97 15.38 -1.92
C THR A 417 8.83 14.32 -1.24
N TRP A 418 9.55 13.53 -2.02
CA TRP A 418 10.71 12.74 -1.56
C TRP A 418 11.69 12.46 -2.72
N ASP A 419 12.93 12.12 -2.38
CA ASP A 419 13.92 11.69 -3.38
C ASP A 419 13.79 10.20 -3.67
N THR A 420 13.06 9.85 -4.73
CA THR A 420 12.88 8.45 -5.17
C THR A 420 14.20 7.79 -5.59
N THR A 421 15.25 8.58 -5.84
CA THR A 421 16.59 8.12 -6.23
C THR A 421 17.63 8.24 -5.12
N LYS A 422 17.22 8.48 -3.88
CA LYS A 422 18.08 8.54 -2.70
C LYS A 422 19.10 7.39 -2.62
N PRO A 423 18.74 6.11 -2.84
CA PRO A 423 19.70 5.01 -2.85
C PRO A 423 20.57 4.90 -4.12
N GLN A 424 20.27 5.68 -5.17
CA GLN A 424 20.94 5.55 -6.46
C GLN A 424 22.19 6.43 -6.54
N PRO A 425 23.29 5.93 -7.11
CA PRO A 425 24.58 6.63 -7.11
C PRO A 425 24.57 7.90 -7.97
N GLY A 426 25.63 8.71 -7.82
CA GLY A 426 25.85 9.92 -8.60
C GLY A 426 25.29 11.18 -7.92
N THR A 427 25.42 12.34 -8.59
CA THR A 427 25.01 13.64 -8.03
C THR A 427 23.62 14.08 -8.47
N SER A 428 23.14 13.60 -9.62
CA SER A 428 21.77 13.85 -10.09
C SER A 428 20.78 13.08 -9.23
N GLY A 429 19.59 13.64 -9.04
CA GLY A 429 18.49 12.94 -8.37
C GLY A 429 17.15 13.23 -9.02
N ILE A 430 16.15 12.44 -8.67
CA ILE A 430 14.76 12.65 -9.03
C ILE A 430 14.01 13.02 -7.75
N LEU A 431 13.51 14.25 -7.69
CA LEU A 431 12.57 14.64 -6.65
C LEU A 431 11.17 14.33 -7.18
N LEU A 432 10.47 13.47 -6.47
CA LEU A 432 9.07 13.19 -6.70
C LEU A 432 8.24 14.25 -5.96
N GLN A 433 7.29 14.86 -6.67
CA GLN A 433 6.13 15.49 -6.05
C GLN A 433 4.96 14.51 -6.08
N TYR A 434 4.42 14.20 -4.91
CA TYR A 434 3.27 13.32 -4.76
C TYR A 434 2.04 14.12 -4.34
N GLY A 435 0.95 13.88 -5.04
CA GLY A 435 -0.32 14.54 -4.79
C GLY A 435 -1.45 13.54 -4.66
N GLY A 436 -2.44 13.92 -3.84
CA GLY A 436 -3.66 13.16 -3.60
C GLY A 436 -4.92 14.01 -3.85
N GLY A 437 -6.07 13.36 -3.75
CA GLY A 437 -7.37 14.02 -3.65
C GLY A 437 -7.74 14.89 -4.84
N SER A 438 -8.44 15.99 -4.58
CA SER A 438 -8.92 16.89 -5.63
C SER A 438 -7.78 17.57 -6.40
N LEU A 439 -6.66 17.86 -5.75
CA LEU A 439 -5.47 18.44 -6.40
C LEU A 439 -4.93 17.49 -7.47
N ALA A 440 -4.70 16.21 -7.12
CA ALA A 440 -4.27 15.21 -8.08
C ALA A 440 -5.33 14.97 -9.17
N HIS A 441 -6.61 14.86 -8.80
CA HIS A 441 -7.70 14.64 -9.76
C HIS A 441 -7.82 15.76 -10.80
N SER A 442 -7.54 17.00 -10.39
CA SER A 442 -7.58 18.16 -11.29
C SER A 442 -6.51 18.14 -12.38
N LEU A 443 -5.46 17.33 -12.22
CA LEU A 443 -4.41 17.23 -13.22
C LEU A 443 -4.91 16.45 -14.44
N SER A 444 -4.73 17.04 -15.62
CA SER A 444 -5.32 16.56 -16.87
C SER A 444 -4.27 16.45 -17.98
N PRO A 445 -3.21 15.63 -17.83
CA PRO A 445 -2.32 15.34 -18.94
C PRO A 445 -3.07 14.62 -20.06
N SER A 446 -2.49 14.67 -21.26
CA SER A 446 -3.04 14.06 -22.46
C SER A 446 -3.14 12.54 -22.30
N GLY A 447 -2.02 11.91 -21.92
CA GLY A 447 -1.91 10.51 -21.51
C GLY A 447 -1.66 10.35 -20.01
N PRO A 448 -1.89 9.14 -19.46
CA PRO A 448 -1.82 8.90 -18.02
C PRO A 448 -0.41 8.93 -17.44
N PHE A 449 0.64 8.75 -18.25
CA PHE A 449 2.03 8.61 -17.77
C PHE A 449 3.01 9.44 -18.62
N ASP A 450 2.53 10.57 -19.16
CA ASP A 450 3.28 11.36 -20.13
C ASP A 450 4.50 12.03 -19.52
N THR A 451 5.54 12.14 -20.35
CA THR A 451 6.75 12.89 -20.04
C THR A 451 6.63 14.34 -20.48
N ALA A 452 7.45 15.23 -19.91
CA ALA A 452 7.57 16.63 -20.33
C ALA A 452 8.02 16.80 -21.79
N GLN A 453 8.62 15.78 -22.39
CA GLN A 453 8.98 15.77 -23.81
C GLN A 453 7.78 15.45 -24.72
N GLN A 454 6.81 14.68 -24.21
CA GLN A 454 5.61 14.26 -24.95
C GLN A 454 4.46 15.25 -24.77
N ASP A 455 4.31 15.83 -23.59
CA ASP A 455 3.19 16.72 -23.25
C ASP A 455 3.68 18.05 -22.62
N PRO A 456 3.47 19.20 -23.29
CA PRO A 456 3.74 20.52 -22.74
C PRO A 456 3.03 20.83 -21.41
N TYR A 457 1.87 20.20 -21.16
CA TYR A 457 1.16 20.30 -19.88
C TYR A 457 2.02 19.81 -18.73
N VAL A 458 2.74 18.69 -18.91
CA VAL A 458 3.62 18.12 -17.90
C VAL A 458 4.79 19.05 -17.61
N ALA A 459 5.40 19.63 -18.65
CA ALA A 459 6.46 20.62 -18.48
C ALA A 459 5.98 21.89 -17.75
N ALA A 460 4.74 22.35 -18.02
CA ALA A 460 4.16 23.50 -17.33
C ALA A 460 3.84 23.20 -15.86
N THR A 461 3.27 22.02 -15.57
CA THR A 461 3.01 21.56 -14.20
C THR A 461 4.31 21.43 -13.42
N ALA A 462 5.37 20.86 -14.00
CA ALA A 462 6.69 20.78 -13.36
C ALA A 462 7.21 22.18 -12.98
N ARG A 463 7.20 23.15 -13.89
CA ARG A 463 7.63 24.53 -13.59
C ARG A 463 6.82 25.17 -12.46
N ARG A 464 5.49 24.95 -12.44
CA ARG A 464 4.61 25.46 -11.38
C ARG A 464 4.98 24.86 -10.03
N MET A 465 5.10 23.53 -9.95
CA MET A 465 5.44 22.86 -8.68
C MET A 465 6.84 23.24 -8.20
N LEU A 466 7.82 23.33 -9.09
CA LEU A 466 9.17 23.79 -8.73
C LEU A 466 9.19 25.19 -8.13
N GLY A 467 8.36 26.11 -8.63
CA GLY A 467 8.23 27.45 -8.05
C GLY A 467 7.68 27.45 -6.61
N LEU A 468 6.95 26.41 -6.22
CA LEU A 468 6.49 26.22 -4.84
C LEU A 468 7.54 25.48 -4.00
N VAL A 469 8.16 24.43 -4.54
CA VAL A 469 9.24 23.66 -3.88
C VAL A 469 10.40 24.56 -3.49
N ASP A 470 10.76 25.55 -4.32
CA ASP A 470 11.82 26.53 -4.02
C ASP A 470 11.57 27.35 -2.73
N ARG A 471 10.33 27.43 -2.24
CA ARG A 471 10.04 28.10 -0.96
C ARG A 471 10.60 27.33 0.23
N ALA A 472 10.67 25.99 0.14
CA ALA A 472 11.19 25.12 1.18
C ALA A 472 12.61 24.63 0.88
N TYR A 473 12.92 24.32 -0.39
CA TYR A 473 14.24 23.94 -0.87
C TYR A 473 14.77 24.93 -1.92
N PRO A 474 15.29 26.11 -1.51
CA PRO A 474 15.71 27.15 -2.45
C PRO A 474 16.80 26.69 -3.44
N GLY A 475 16.65 27.11 -4.69
CA GLY A 475 17.61 26.80 -5.76
C GLY A 475 17.39 25.44 -6.44
N THR A 476 16.36 24.70 -6.04
CA THR A 476 16.00 23.41 -6.63
C THR A 476 15.54 23.58 -8.08
N SER A 477 14.70 24.59 -8.37
CA SER A 477 14.25 24.86 -9.73
C SER A 477 15.40 25.13 -10.71
N ALA A 478 16.48 25.78 -10.25
CA ALA A 478 17.66 26.09 -11.04
C ALA A 478 18.48 24.84 -11.43
N GLN A 479 18.31 23.73 -10.72
CA GLN A 479 18.98 22.46 -11.03
C GLN A 479 18.14 21.52 -11.89
N TRP A 480 16.88 21.86 -12.18
CA TRP A 480 16.02 21.01 -12.99
C TRP A 480 16.56 20.92 -14.42
N ASN A 481 16.75 19.69 -14.92
CA ASN A 481 17.37 19.45 -16.22
C ASN A 481 16.36 19.39 -17.38
N GLY A 482 15.09 19.73 -17.11
CA GLY A 482 13.99 19.71 -18.07
C GLY A 482 13.27 18.37 -18.20
N LEU A 483 13.76 17.29 -17.56
CA LEU A 483 13.07 16.00 -17.57
C LEU A 483 12.06 15.92 -16.43
N ALA A 484 10.82 15.62 -16.78
CA ALA A 484 9.78 15.25 -15.84
C ALA A 484 8.84 14.18 -16.43
N GLN A 485 8.16 13.44 -15.57
CA GLN A 485 7.10 12.49 -15.92
C GLN A 485 5.95 12.66 -14.92
N LEU A 486 4.74 12.88 -15.43
CA LEU A 486 3.53 12.94 -14.62
C LEU A 486 2.75 11.64 -14.77
N SER A 487 2.53 10.98 -13.64
CA SER A 487 1.77 9.73 -13.55
C SER A 487 0.41 10.04 -12.92
N ALA A 488 -0.61 10.22 -13.75
CA ALA A 488 -1.98 10.55 -13.36
C ALA A 488 -2.87 9.29 -13.42
N TRP A 489 -2.90 8.51 -12.33
CA TRP A 489 -3.54 7.19 -12.31
C TRP A 489 -5.05 7.22 -12.54
N HIS A 490 -5.73 8.33 -12.23
CA HIS A 490 -7.15 8.55 -12.53
C HIS A 490 -7.44 8.64 -14.03
N ARG A 491 -6.43 8.90 -14.87
CA ARG A 491 -6.52 8.95 -16.34
C ARG A 491 -6.25 7.59 -16.99
N ASN A 492 -5.72 6.61 -16.26
CA ASN A 492 -5.42 5.29 -16.81
C ASN A 492 -6.70 4.45 -16.94
N PRO A 493 -7.10 4.01 -18.16
CA PRO A 493 -8.34 3.26 -18.36
C PRO A 493 -8.32 1.85 -17.73
N TYR A 494 -7.14 1.35 -17.37
CA TYR A 494 -6.97 0.04 -16.74
C TYR A 494 -6.87 0.12 -15.21
N SER A 495 -7.14 1.28 -14.60
CA SER A 495 -7.11 1.43 -13.14
C SER A 495 -8.15 2.41 -12.61
N TRP A 496 -8.36 3.53 -13.31
CA TRP A 496 -9.28 4.60 -12.91
C TRP A 496 -9.00 5.18 -11.52
N GLY A 497 -7.72 5.28 -11.17
CA GLY A 497 -7.25 5.84 -9.90
C GLY A 497 -6.27 4.94 -9.15
N ALA A 498 -5.84 5.44 -8.00
CA ALA A 498 -4.95 4.80 -7.05
C ALA A 498 -5.08 5.54 -5.70
N TYR A 499 -5.23 4.90 -4.55
CA TYR A 499 -5.67 3.51 -4.32
C TYR A 499 -7.10 3.47 -3.76
N SER A 500 -7.58 2.31 -3.32
CA SER A 500 -8.89 2.24 -2.69
C SER A 500 -8.88 2.92 -1.32
N TYR A 501 -9.96 3.63 -0.96
CA TYR A 501 -10.11 4.26 0.35
C TYR A 501 -11.53 4.08 0.88
N TYR A 502 -11.71 4.29 2.18
CA TYR A 502 -13.00 4.20 2.85
C TYR A 502 -13.68 5.57 2.93
N PRO A 503 -14.77 5.82 2.17
CA PRO A 503 -15.59 7.00 2.39
C PRO A 503 -16.36 6.88 3.71
N THR A 504 -16.95 7.98 4.15
CA THR A 504 -17.86 7.93 5.31
C THR A 504 -19.02 6.95 5.10
N ASP A 505 -19.50 6.38 6.22
CA ASP A 505 -20.56 5.37 6.24
C ASP A 505 -20.24 4.10 5.43
N TYR A 506 -18.97 3.77 5.19
CA TYR A 506 -18.60 2.57 4.41
C TYR A 506 -18.24 1.38 5.30
N ILE A 507 -17.33 1.58 6.25
CA ILE A 507 -16.64 0.50 6.97
C ILE A 507 -17.64 -0.36 7.74
N HIS A 508 -18.56 0.26 8.48
CA HIS A 508 -19.56 -0.47 9.27
C HIS A 508 -20.59 -1.23 8.43
N ARG A 509 -20.62 -1.01 7.11
CA ARG A 509 -21.57 -1.66 6.18
C ARG A 509 -20.91 -2.73 5.33
N PHE A 510 -19.61 -2.61 5.07
CA PHE A 510 -18.94 -3.36 4.01
C PHE A 510 -17.59 -3.95 4.40
N ALA A 511 -16.84 -3.35 5.35
CA ALA A 511 -15.50 -3.82 5.68
C ALA A 511 -15.51 -5.29 6.14
N GLY A 512 -14.69 -6.12 5.49
CA GLY A 512 -14.63 -7.56 5.64
C GLY A 512 -15.49 -8.34 4.64
N TYR A 513 -16.27 -7.66 3.80
CA TYR A 513 -17.11 -8.27 2.77
C TYR A 513 -16.53 -8.12 1.35
N GLU A 514 -15.50 -7.30 1.18
CA GLU A 514 -14.84 -7.03 -0.10
C GLU A 514 -14.27 -8.30 -0.75
N ALA A 515 -13.76 -9.22 0.09
CA ALA A 515 -13.23 -10.51 -0.34
C ALA A 515 -14.30 -11.60 -0.49
N ALA A 516 -15.57 -11.32 -0.13
CA ALA A 516 -16.61 -12.35 -0.05
C ALA A 516 -16.91 -12.95 -1.45
N ARG A 517 -16.70 -14.26 -1.58
CA ARG A 517 -16.97 -15.02 -2.79
C ARG A 517 -18.44 -14.91 -3.22
N GLN A 518 -18.67 -14.79 -4.53
CA GLN A 518 -19.99 -14.70 -5.14
C GLN A 518 -20.19 -15.85 -6.14
N GLY A 519 -20.85 -16.94 -5.72
CA GLY A 519 -20.92 -18.15 -6.54
C GLY A 519 -19.52 -18.73 -6.79
N ASN A 520 -19.07 -18.86 -8.04
CA ASN A 520 -17.66 -19.24 -8.35
C ASN A 520 -16.80 -18.04 -8.77
N VAL A 521 -17.21 -16.82 -8.41
CA VAL A 521 -16.41 -15.61 -8.59
C VAL A 521 -15.71 -15.26 -7.28
N HIS A 522 -14.39 -15.18 -7.33
CA HIS A 522 -13.50 -14.81 -6.24
C HIS A 522 -12.92 -13.41 -6.50
N PHE A 523 -12.66 -12.65 -5.45
CA PHE A 523 -12.12 -11.29 -5.53
C PHE A 523 -10.72 -11.26 -4.96
N ALA A 524 -9.77 -10.66 -5.68
CA ALA A 524 -8.40 -10.43 -5.22
C ALA A 524 -7.97 -9.00 -5.57
N GLY A 525 -6.90 -8.54 -4.93
CA GLY A 525 -6.39 -7.18 -5.06
C GLY A 525 -6.36 -6.46 -3.72
N GLU A 526 -5.59 -5.37 -3.64
CA GLU A 526 -5.35 -4.63 -2.39
C GLU A 526 -6.63 -4.20 -1.66
N HIS A 527 -7.70 -3.87 -2.39
CA HIS A 527 -9.00 -3.51 -1.80
C HIS A 527 -9.70 -4.66 -1.06
N THR A 528 -9.16 -5.88 -1.13
CA THR A 528 -9.65 -7.07 -0.40
C THR A 528 -8.71 -7.47 0.74
N SER A 529 -7.59 -6.78 0.92
CA SER A 529 -6.68 -6.98 2.04
C SER A 529 -7.20 -6.25 3.27
N VAL A 530 -7.11 -6.89 4.43
CA VAL A 530 -7.53 -6.30 5.72
C VAL A 530 -6.43 -5.42 6.29
N ASP A 531 -5.16 -5.82 6.16
CA ASP A 531 -4.05 -5.15 6.83
C ASP A 531 -3.23 -4.26 5.88
N PHE A 532 -3.25 -4.53 4.58
CA PHE A 532 -2.38 -3.89 3.59
C PHE A 532 -3.17 -3.35 2.39
N GLN A 533 -4.39 -2.87 2.62
CA GLN A 533 -5.14 -2.13 1.60
C GLN A 533 -4.31 -0.95 1.08
N GLY A 534 -4.33 -0.71 -0.23
CA GLY A 534 -3.50 0.28 -0.90
C GLY A 534 -2.11 -0.21 -1.30
N PHE A 535 -1.57 -1.25 -0.67
CA PHE A 535 -0.18 -1.68 -0.88
C PHE A 535 -0.02 -2.81 -1.91
N MET A 536 1.21 -2.93 -2.44
CA MET A 536 1.62 -4.05 -3.28
C MET A 536 1.48 -5.40 -2.55
N ASN A 537 1.77 -5.43 -1.25
CA ASN A 537 1.63 -6.63 -0.43
C ASN A 537 0.19 -7.09 -0.31
N GLY A 538 -0.76 -6.18 -0.06
CA GLY A 538 -2.19 -6.51 -0.04
C GLY A 538 -2.67 -7.09 -1.37
N GLY A 539 -2.10 -6.64 -2.49
CA GLY A 539 -2.29 -7.29 -3.78
C GLY A 539 -1.73 -8.71 -3.80
N ALA A 540 -0.46 -8.90 -3.44
CA ALA A 540 0.20 -10.20 -3.48
C ALA A 540 -0.48 -11.26 -2.59
N GLU A 541 -0.74 -10.94 -1.33
CA GLU A 541 -1.31 -11.89 -0.35
C GLU A 541 -2.75 -12.29 -0.68
N THR A 542 -3.55 -11.37 -1.23
CA THR A 542 -4.93 -11.69 -1.61
C THR A 542 -4.97 -12.57 -2.87
N GLY A 543 -3.95 -12.49 -3.73
CA GLY A 543 -3.73 -13.45 -4.81
C GLY A 543 -3.47 -14.86 -4.28
N GLU A 544 -2.57 -14.99 -3.30
CA GLU A 544 -2.28 -16.28 -2.65
C GLU A 544 -3.52 -16.85 -1.96
N ARG A 545 -4.24 -16.03 -1.16
CA ARG A 545 -5.51 -16.42 -0.51
C ARG A 545 -6.52 -16.98 -1.51
N VAL A 546 -6.76 -16.30 -2.63
CA VAL A 546 -7.75 -16.78 -3.61
C VAL A 546 -7.30 -18.08 -4.28
N ALA A 547 -6.00 -18.27 -4.53
CA ALA A 547 -5.51 -19.55 -5.00
C ALA A 547 -5.78 -20.67 -3.99
N GLU A 548 -5.58 -20.42 -2.69
CA GLU A 548 -5.93 -21.38 -1.63
C GLU A 548 -7.43 -21.70 -1.58
N GLU A 549 -8.30 -20.68 -1.72
CA GLU A 549 -9.75 -20.89 -1.84
C GLU A 549 -10.14 -21.75 -3.04
N LEU A 550 -9.47 -21.55 -4.18
CA LEU A 550 -9.70 -22.34 -5.38
C LEU A 550 -9.23 -23.78 -5.19
N LEU A 551 -8.04 -23.98 -4.62
CA LEU A 551 -7.53 -25.32 -4.34
C LEU A 551 -8.46 -26.09 -3.39
N ALA A 552 -8.99 -25.41 -2.36
CA ALA A 552 -9.98 -26.00 -1.46
C ALA A 552 -11.32 -26.29 -2.16
N ALA A 553 -11.74 -25.46 -3.12
CA ALA A 553 -12.97 -25.68 -3.88
C ALA A 553 -12.85 -26.77 -4.96
N LEU A 554 -11.62 -27.13 -5.35
CA LEU A 554 -11.32 -28.16 -6.35
C LEU A 554 -10.96 -29.51 -5.72
N ALA A 555 -10.67 -29.55 -4.42
CA ALA A 555 -10.51 -30.74 -3.61
C ALA A 555 -11.89 -31.36 -3.32
#